data_AF-A0A0E4BXX9-F1
#
_entry.id   AF-A0A0E4BXX9-F1
#
_cell.length_a   1.000
_cell.length_b   1.000
_cell.length_c   1.000
_cell.angle_alpha   90.00
_cell.angle_beta   90.00
_cell.angle_gamma   90.00
#
_symmetry.space_group_name_H-M   'P 1'
#
loop_
_entity.id
_entity.type
_entity.pdbx_description
1 polymer ?
#
loop_
_entity_poly.entity_id
_entity_poly.type
_entity_poly.pdbx_seq_one_letter_code
_entity_poly.pdbx_strand_id
1 'polypeptide(L)' 'MKARMGATHFLTKTLPNVAAEMALSVLAYNLTRVMNIVGSKQLMAAIVA' A
#
# COMPACT_ATOMS: atom_id res chain seq x y z
N MET A 1 9.07 -1.21 3.30
CA MET A 1 8.52 -1.86 2.09
C MET A 1 8.87 -1.10 0.81
N LYS A 2 8.53 0.20 0.69
CA LYS A 2 8.66 1.00 -0.56
C LYS A 2 10.01 0.89 -1.32
N ALA A 3 11.15 0.89 -0.62
CA ALA A 3 12.48 0.85 -1.26
C ALA A 3 13.17 -0.54 -1.24
N ARG A 4 12.50 -1.59 -0.74
CA ARG A 4 13.09 -2.94 -0.56
C ARG A 4 12.42 -4.03 -1.39
N MET A 5 11.57 -3.66 -2.34
CA MET A 5 10.90 -4.59 -3.25
C MET A 5 11.92 -5.01 -4.34
N GLY A 6 12.43 -6.25 -4.24
CA GLY A 6 13.32 -6.82 -5.26
C GLY A 6 12.55 -7.33 -6.49
N ALA A 7 13.26 -7.57 -7.59
CA ALA A 7 12.67 -8.05 -8.84
C ALA A 7 11.96 -9.41 -8.72
N THR A 8 12.31 -10.22 -7.72
CA THR A 8 11.69 -11.53 -7.44
C THR A 8 10.41 -11.44 -6.62
N HIS A 9 10.05 -10.26 -6.13
CA HIS A 9 8.85 -10.08 -5.31
C HIS A 9 7.58 -10.02 -6.16
N PHE A 10 7.68 -9.57 -7.41
CA PHE A 10 6.52 -9.38 -8.27
C PHE A 10 5.97 -10.71 -8.78
N LEU A 11 4.68 -10.94 -8.54
CA LEU A 11 3.96 -12.11 -9.06
C LEU A 11 3.51 -11.89 -10.50
N THR A 12 3.28 -10.63 -10.87
CA THR A 12 2.78 -10.25 -12.18
C THR A 12 3.90 -10.09 -13.21
N LYS A 13 3.54 -10.31 -14.49
CA LYS A 13 4.42 -10.09 -15.64
C LYS A 13 3.92 -8.88 -16.43
N THR A 14 4.86 -8.20 -17.10
CA THR A 14 4.69 -6.92 -17.84
C THR A 14 4.61 -5.67 -16.95
N LEU A 15 5.15 -4.56 -17.46
CA LEU A 15 5.29 -3.30 -16.71
C LEU A 15 3.96 -2.74 -16.14
N PRO A 16 2.83 -2.75 -16.86
CA PRO A 16 1.58 -2.21 -16.31
C PRO A 16 1.11 -2.96 -15.05
N ASN A 17 1.24 -4.29 -15.05
CA ASN A 17 0.80 -5.12 -13.93
C ASN A 17 1.77 -4.99 -12.73
N VAL A 18 3.08 -4.97 -12.99
CA VAL A 18 4.10 -4.74 -11.96
C VAL A 18 3.92 -3.37 -11.31
N ALA A 19 3.60 -2.34 -12.09
CA ALA A 19 3.31 -1.01 -11.57
C ALA A 19 2.08 -1.00 -10.65
N ALA A 20 1.02 -1.72 -11.01
CA ALA A 20 -0.16 -1.89 -10.16
C ALA A 20 0.17 -2.62 -8.85
N GLU A 21 0.94 -3.70 -8.91
CA GLU A 21 1.39 -4.47 -7.74
C GLU A 21 2.27 -3.62 -6.80
N MET A 22 3.17 -2.82 -7.37
CA MET A 22 3.97 -1.85 -6.62
C MET A 22 3.10 -0.77 -5.96
N ALA A 23 2.10 -0.24 -6.67
CA ALA A 23 1.18 0.76 -6.14
C ALA A 23 0.34 0.21 -4.98
N LEU A 24 -0.20 -1.00 -5.11
CA LEU A 24 -0.94 -1.69 -4.05
C LEU A 24 -0.07 -1.94 -2.82
N SER A 25 1.17 -2.38 -3.02
CA SER A 25 2.15 -2.58 -1.95
C SER A 25 2.44 -1.28 -1.18
N VAL A 26 2.57 -0.16 -1.90
CA VAL A 26 2.75 1.16 -1.29
C VAL A 26 1.49 1.62 -0.56
N LEU A 27 0.31 1.40 -1.14
CA LEU A 27 -0.96 1.75 -0.53
C LEU A 27 -1.16 1.00 0.79
N ALA A 28 -0.93 -0.31 0.81
CA ALA A 28 -1.03 -1.12 2.02
C ALA A 28 -0.09 -0.61 3.12
N TYR A 29 1.18 -0.32 2.78
CA TYR A 29 2.11 0.27 3.73
C TYR A 29 1.61 1.63 4.27
N ASN A 30 1.08 2.49 3.40
CA ASN A 30 0.58 3.80 3.79
C ASN A 30 -0.65 3.67 4.71
N LEU A 31 -1.59 2.77 4.41
CA LEU A 31 -2.77 2.52 5.25
C LEU A 31 -2.36 2.03 6.63
N THR A 32 -1.44 1.07 6.73
CA THR A 32 -0.92 0.61 8.03
C THR A 32 -0.23 1.74 8.79
N ARG A 33 0.54 2.59 8.10
CA ARG A 33 1.16 3.77 8.73
C ARG A 33 0.09 4.72 9.29
N VAL A 34 -0.92 5.07 8.50
CA VAL A 34 -1.98 6.00 8.93
C VAL A 34 -2.77 5.41 10.08
N MET A 35 -3.11 4.11 10.03
CA MET A 35 -3.76 3.42 11.15
C MET A 35 -2.92 3.48 12.44
N ASN A 36 -1.60 3.39 12.33
CA ASN A 36 -0.71 3.50 13.50
C ASN A 36 -0.58 4.93 14.04
N ILE A 37 -0.71 5.95 13.20
CA ILE A 37 -0.59 7.36 13.60
C ILE A 37 -1.92 7.91 14.14
N VAL A 38 -3.00 7.70 13.39
CA VAL A 38 -4.32 8.31 13.62
C VAL A 38 -5.26 7.37 14.36
N GLY A 39 -5.05 6.06 14.26
CA GLY A 39 -5.97 5.04 14.79
C GLY A 39 -7.09 4.69 13.82
N SER A 40 -7.55 3.43 13.88
CA SER A 40 -8.55 2.89 12.95
C SER A 40 -9.91 3.56 13.03
N LYS A 41 -10.41 3.87 14.23
CA LYS A 41 -11.74 4.49 14.41
C LYS A 41 -11.82 5.90 13.79
N GLN A 42 -10.80 6.71 14.03
CA GLN A 42 -10.72 8.08 13.49
C GLN A 42 -10.52 8.05 11.98
N LEU A 43 -9.71 7.12 11.47
CA LEU A 43 -9.55 6.91 10.03
C LEU A 43 -10.88 6.54 9.36
N MET A 44 -11.65 5.61 9.92
CA MET A 44 -12.95 5.21 9.36
C MET A 44 -13.95 6.36 9.35
N ALA A 45 -13.99 7.18 10.40
CA ALA A 45 -14.84 8.36 10.43
C ALA A 45 -14.47 9.37 9.32
N ALA A 46 -13.17 9.55 9.06
CA ALA A 46 -12.69 10.46 8.01
C ALA A 46 -12.91 9.95 6.57
N ILE A 47 -13.05 8.63 6.37
CA ILE A 47 -13.33 8.03 5.06
C ILE A 47 -14.82 8.10 4.70
N VAL A 48 -15.70 8.06 5.71
CA VAL A 48 -17.17 8.10 5.53
C VAL A 48 -17.72 9.52 5.47
N ALA A 49 -16.99 10.51 6.00
CA ALA A 49 -17.31 11.93 5.94
C ALA A 49 -17.06 12.51 4.54
#